data_AF-A0A0P1HC40-F1
#
_entry.id   AF-A0A0P1HC40-F1
#
_cell.length_a   1.000
_cell.length_b   1.000
_cell.length_c   1.000
_cell.angle_alpha   90.00
_cell.angle_beta   90.00
_cell.angle_gamma   90.00
#
_symmetry.space_group_name_H-M   'P 1'
#
loop_
_entity.id
_entity.type
_entity.pdbx_description
1 polymer ?
#
loop_
_entity_poly.entity_id
_entity_poly.type
_entity_poly.pdbx_seq_one_letter_code
_entity_poly.pdbx_strand_id
1 'polypeptide(L)'
;MKLALEHPAWSLLYGPYGVQDVSGALAQLAKQWDQPLADTLYWEMLHHQEDLYPVTYAASPWLWEIAPKDLTNLSFLSWILHCATYPNDLRDLATPRSLIPGLSSLRYDTSEVFQCERTALVEQHPTVLLGIEQWCNSHFPTIAERCQAALPDCQNPHGIYNLLVGPMAVEGAQKAANVLGMWCDGHDPETIAEETETWSEKDLQLSQKWVRLLDQHAPECGVALRDYAQLEGGNQITLRCNDTPDLFRKE
;
A
#
# COMPACT_ATOMS: atom_id res chain seq x y z
N MET A 1 16.89 -1.79 -10.44
CA MET A 1 18.09 -2.47 -9.92
C MET A 1 17.72 -3.34 -8.73
N LYS A 2 18.31 -4.54 -8.62
CA LYS A 2 18.31 -5.35 -7.39
C LYS A 2 19.69 -5.21 -6.75
N LEU A 3 19.76 -4.64 -5.55
CA LEU A 3 21.01 -4.38 -4.84
C LEU A 3 21.62 -5.71 -4.34
N ALA A 4 22.90 -5.98 -4.60
CA ALA A 4 23.56 -7.18 -4.08
C ALA A 4 23.51 -7.20 -2.55
N LEU A 5 23.32 -8.37 -1.93
CA LEU A 5 23.09 -8.48 -0.47
C LEU A 5 24.34 -8.13 0.34
N GLU A 6 25.52 -8.31 -0.24
CA GLU A 6 26.82 -7.96 0.32
C GLU A 6 27.23 -6.50 0.06
N HIS A 7 26.39 -5.72 -0.65
CA HIS A 7 26.73 -4.35 -1.00
C HIS A 7 26.80 -3.46 0.25
N PRO A 8 27.85 -2.62 0.42
CA PRO A 8 28.04 -1.83 1.64
C PRO A 8 26.90 -0.84 1.93
N ALA A 9 26.17 -0.38 0.92
CA ALA A 9 25.00 0.48 1.12
C ALA A 9 23.96 -0.08 2.10
N TRP A 10 23.86 -1.41 2.28
CA TRP A 10 22.96 -1.99 3.28
C TRP A 10 23.23 -1.51 4.70
N SER A 11 24.48 -1.15 5.04
CA SER A 11 24.80 -0.58 6.36
C SER A 11 24.38 0.89 6.52
N LEU A 12 23.84 1.51 5.48
CA LEU A 12 23.37 2.90 5.46
C LEU A 12 21.86 2.99 5.14
N LEU A 13 21.23 1.88 4.76
CA LEU A 13 19.80 1.80 4.49
C LEU A 13 19.06 1.62 5.82
N TYR A 14 18.50 2.70 6.33
CA TYR A 14 17.73 2.72 7.58
C TYR A 14 16.25 2.37 7.34
N GLY A 15 15.62 1.82 8.39
CA GLY A 15 14.19 1.56 8.53
C GLY A 15 13.60 2.34 9.72
N PRO A 16 12.42 1.93 10.24
CA PRO A 16 11.70 2.64 11.30
C PRO A 16 12.47 2.74 12.61
N TYR A 17 13.34 1.77 12.86
CA TYR A 17 14.15 1.69 14.08
C TYR A 17 15.65 1.81 13.79
N GLY A 18 16.02 2.48 12.69
CA GLY A 18 17.40 2.68 12.25
C GLY A 18 17.93 1.59 11.33
N VAL A 19 19.25 1.39 11.29
CA VAL A 19 19.88 0.38 10.44
C VAL A 19 19.74 -1.00 11.09
N GLN A 20 19.10 -1.92 10.38
CA GLN A 20 18.88 -3.31 10.80
C GLN A 20 19.43 -4.27 9.74
N ASP A 21 19.65 -5.55 10.09
CA ASP A 21 20.19 -6.55 9.15
C ASP A 21 19.12 -7.10 8.18
N VAL A 22 18.56 -6.22 7.35
CA VAL A 22 17.60 -6.60 6.30
C VAL A 22 18.26 -7.49 5.25
N SER A 23 19.53 -7.21 4.89
CA SER A 23 20.26 -8.00 3.90
C SER A 23 20.44 -9.46 4.33
N GLY A 24 20.71 -9.71 5.62
CA GLY A 24 20.82 -11.04 6.20
C GLY A 24 19.48 -11.77 6.25
N ALA A 25 18.39 -11.07 6.58
CA ALA A 25 17.04 -11.64 6.52
C ALA A 25 16.66 -12.05 5.08
N LEU A 26 16.89 -11.18 4.10
CA LEU A 26 16.67 -11.47 2.68
C LEU A 26 17.54 -12.64 2.19
N ALA A 27 18.80 -12.73 2.63
CA ALA A 27 19.69 -13.83 2.29
C ALA A 27 19.18 -15.18 2.82
N GLN A 28 18.55 -15.19 4.00
CA GLN A 28 17.92 -16.38 4.56
C GLN A 28 16.68 -16.77 3.77
N LEU A 29 15.78 -15.81 3.54
CA LEU A 29 14.55 -16.02 2.75
C LEU A 29 14.85 -16.49 1.31
N ALA A 30 15.91 -15.99 0.68
CA ALA A 30 16.32 -16.38 -0.66
C ALA A 30 16.82 -17.83 -0.74
N LYS A 31 17.35 -18.39 0.35
CA LYS A 31 17.74 -19.81 0.42
C LYS A 31 16.54 -20.70 0.65
N GLN A 32 15.65 -20.28 1.55
CA GLN A 32 14.44 -20.97 1.89
C GLN A 32 13.42 -19.96 2.42
N TRP A 33 12.28 -19.89 1.75
CA TRP A 33 11.21 -19.02 2.20
C TRP A 33 10.69 -19.44 3.57
N ASP A 34 10.64 -18.50 4.50
CA ASP A 34 10.14 -18.69 5.86
C ASP A 34 9.18 -17.54 6.18
N GLN A 35 7.87 -17.83 6.19
CA GLN A 35 6.85 -16.78 6.31
C GLN A 35 6.94 -16.00 7.63
N PRO A 36 7.12 -16.63 8.82
CA PRO A 36 7.39 -15.90 10.05
C PRO A 36 8.56 -14.90 9.99
N LEU A 37 9.66 -15.26 9.31
CA LEU A 37 10.78 -14.36 9.10
C LEU A 37 10.39 -13.22 8.14
N ALA A 38 9.63 -13.53 7.08
CA ALA A 38 9.11 -12.53 6.16
C ALA A 38 8.17 -11.55 6.87
N ASP A 39 7.26 -12.02 7.73
CA ASP A 39 6.34 -11.17 8.49
C ASP A 39 7.11 -10.25 9.46
N THR A 40 8.14 -10.77 10.12
CA THR A 40 9.05 -9.95 10.95
C THR A 40 9.73 -8.88 10.11
N LEU A 41 10.26 -9.26 8.94
CA LEU A 41 10.89 -8.32 8.02
C LEU A 41 9.88 -7.23 7.60
N TYR A 42 8.66 -7.61 7.23
CA TYR A 42 7.61 -6.71 6.75
C TYR A 42 7.22 -5.66 7.79
N TRP A 43 6.88 -6.10 8.98
CA TRP A 43 6.22 -5.26 9.97
C TRP A 43 7.16 -4.64 11.01
N GLU A 44 8.37 -5.18 11.18
CA GLU A 44 9.33 -4.70 12.19
C GLU A 44 10.57 -4.03 11.60
N MET A 45 10.82 -4.17 10.29
CA MET A 45 12.05 -3.67 9.67
C MET A 45 11.79 -2.81 8.42
N LEU A 46 10.73 -3.10 7.66
CA LEU A 46 10.47 -2.43 6.39
C LEU A 46 9.34 -1.40 6.43
N HIS A 47 8.49 -1.41 7.44
CA HIS A 47 7.32 -0.52 7.46
C HIS A 47 6.94 -0.15 8.90
N HIS A 48 6.44 1.07 9.09
CA HIS A 48 5.80 1.50 10.33
C HIS A 48 4.84 2.67 10.05
N GLN A 49 3.60 2.59 10.57
CA GLN A 49 2.59 3.67 10.52
C GLN A 49 2.45 4.36 9.14
N GLU A 50 2.39 3.58 8.06
CA GLU A 50 2.20 4.06 6.68
C GLU A 50 3.42 4.75 6.04
N ASP A 51 4.55 4.82 6.74
CA ASP A 51 5.81 5.32 6.20
C ASP A 51 6.68 4.20 5.61
N LEU A 52 7.35 4.54 4.51
CA LEU A 52 8.37 3.70 3.88
C LEU A 52 9.75 4.34 3.99
N TYR A 53 10.76 3.49 4.09
CA TYR A 53 12.14 3.88 4.32
C TYR A 53 13.03 3.44 3.14
N PRO A 54 14.24 4.01 2.96
CA PRO A 54 15.16 3.58 1.92
C PRO A 54 15.37 2.06 1.87
N VAL A 55 15.43 1.41 3.04
CA VAL A 55 15.61 -0.04 3.16
C VAL A 55 14.43 -0.84 2.58
N THR A 56 13.20 -0.33 2.69
CA THR A 56 11.97 -0.91 2.13
C THR A 56 12.07 -1.04 0.62
N TYR A 57 12.48 0.04 -0.03
CA TYR A 57 12.61 0.04 -1.48
C TYR A 57 13.81 -0.77 -1.96
N ALA A 58 14.92 -0.78 -1.20
CA ALA A 58 16.05 -1.65 -1.50
C ALA A 58 15.71 -3.14 -1.39
N ALA A 59 14.83 -3.50 -0.44
CA ALA A 59 14.33 -4.86 -0.23
C ALA A 59 13.28 -5.28 -1.28
N SER A 60 12.51 -4.34 -1.83
CA SER A 60 11.40 -4.61 -2.75
C SER A 60 11.78 -5.47 -3.97
N PRO A 61 12.90 -5.21 -4.69
CA PRO A 61 13.34 -6.09 -5.79
C PRO A 61 13.60 -7.53 -5.35
N TRP A 62 14.13 -7.74 -4.15
CA TRP A 62 14.35 -9.07 -3.61
C TRP A 62 13.01 -9.73 -3.30
N LEU A 63 12.17 -9.10 -2.49
CA LEU A 63 10.86 -9.64 -2.13
C LEU A 63 10.00 -9.97 -3.35
N TRP A 64 10.03 -9.11 -4.37
CA TRP A 64 9.36 -9.38 -5.65
C TRP A 64 9.87 -10.65 -6.34
N GLU A 65 11.16 -10.95 -6.25
CA GLU A 65 11.75 -12.13 -6.87
C GLU A 65 11.52 -13.41 -6.05
N ILE A 66 11.75 -13.35 -4.73
CA ILE A 66 11.86 -14.55 -3.90
C ILE A 66 10.56 -14.92 -3.17
N ALA A 67 9.65 -13.98 -2.95
CA ALA A 67 8.42 -14.26 -2.22
C ALA A 67 7.46 -15.11 -3.05
N PRO A 68 6.78 -16.11 -2.46
CA PRO A 68 5.59 -16.72 -3.05
C PRO A 68 4.59 -15.63 -3.46
N LYS A 69 3.91 -15.84 -4.59
CA LYS A 69 2.89 -14.89 -5.09
C LYS A 69 1.51 -15.31 -4.59
N ASP A 70 1.42 -15.56 -3.29
CA ASP A 70 0.18 -15.84 -2.57
C ASP A 70 -0.43 -14.56 -1.97
N LEU A 71 -1.60 -14.69 -1.36
CA LEU A 71 -2.38 -13.56 -0.87
C LEU A 71 -1.63 -12.74 0.19
N THR A 72 -0.92 -13.38 1.12
CA THR A 72 -0.19 -12.71 2.20
C THR A 72 0.91 -11.82 1.65
N ASN A 73 1.75 -12.37 0.77
CA ASN A 73 2.90 -11.64 0.25
C ASN A 73 2.49 -10.58 -0.78
N LEU A 74 1.45 -10.84 -1.58
CA LEU A 74 0.87 -9.85 -2.47
C LEU A 74 0.18 -8.71 -1.71
N SER A 75 -0.44 -8.99 -0.57
CA SER A 75 -1.02 -7.95 0.30
C SER A 75 0.06 -7.00 0.82
N PHE A 76 1.20 -7.52 1.26
CA PHE A 76 2.30 -6.66 1.68
C PHE A 76 2.88 -5.83 0.52
N LEU A 77 3.06 -6.43 -0.66
CA LEU A 77 3.52 -5.69 -1.84
C LEU A 77 2.52 -4.61 -2.29
N SER A 78 1.22 -4.89 -2.20
CA SER A 78 0.16 -3.90 -2.42
C SER A 78 0.25 -2.76 -1.39
N TRP A 79 0.52 -3.08 -0.13
CA TRP A 79 0.72 -2.07 0.91
C TRP A 79 1.92 -1.15 0.62
N ILE A 80 3.04 -1.68 0.12
CA ILE A 80 4.16 -0.86 -0.35
C ILE A 80 3.71 0.12 -1.44
N LEU A 81 2.92 -0.32 -2.42
CA LEU A 81 2.41 0.57 -3.46
C LEU A 81 1.52 1.68 -2.88
N HIS A 82 0.68 1.34 -1.91
CA HIS A 82 -0.17 2.30 -1.20
C HIS A 82 0.68 3.37 -0.50
N CYS A 83 1.59 2.97 0.39
CA CYS A 83 2.42 3.94 1.13
C CYS A 83 3.31 4.78 0.20
N ALA A 84 3.82 4.19 -0.88
CA ALA A 84 4.65 4.92 -1.85
C ALA A 84 3.86 6.02 -2.60
N THR A 85 2.52 5.94 -2.62
CA THR A 85 1.64 6.89 -3.31
C THR A 85 0.75 7.71 -2.37
N TYR A 86 0.61 7.31 -1.10
CA TYR A 86 -0.21 7.94 -0.07
C TYR A 86 0.15 9.40 0.12
N PRO A 87 -0.73 10.40 -0.01
CA PRO A 87 -0.34 11.80 0.16
C PRO A 87 -0.18 12.16 1.65
N ASN A 88 1.05 12.26 2.17
CA ASN A 88 1.26 12.86 3.49
C ASN A 88 0.78 14.33 3.42
N ASP A 89 -0.03 14.78 4.39
CA ASP A 89 -0.54 16.16 4.50
C ASP A 89 0.56 17.25 4.57
N LEU A 90 1.83 16.83 4.71
CA LEU A 90 3.02 17.67 4.63
C LEU A 90 3.55 17.84 3.19
N ARG A 91 2.88 17.26 2.18
CA ARG A 91 3.27 17.36 0.77
C ARG A 91 2.79 18.67 0.20
N ASP A 92 3.73 19.57 -0.03
CA ASP A 92 3.52 20.69 -0.94
C ASP A 92 3.12 20.12 -2.32
N LEU A 93 1.93 20.49 -2.80
CA LEU A 93 1.32 20.07 -4.08
C LEU A 93 2.20 20.40 -5.31
N ALA A 94 3.35 21.05 -5.11
CA ALA A 94 4.33 21.41 -6.11
C ALA A 94 5.40 20.32 -6.38
N THR A 95 5.42 19.22 -5.63
CA THR A 95 6.45 18.19 -5.77
C THR A 95 6.16 17.30 -6.99
N PRO A 96 7.12 17.12 -7.93
CA PRO A 96 6.91 16.27 -9.10
C PRO A 96 6.56 14.84 -8.67
N ARG A 97 5.54 14.24 -9.31
CA ARG A 97 5.12 12.83 -9.13
C ARG A 97 6.23 11.79 -9.33
N SER A 98 7.41 12.20 -9.78
CA SER A 98 8.54 11.32 -10.06
C SER A 98 9.38 10.95 -8.84
N LEU A 99 9.16 11.60 -7.69
CA LEU A 99 9.96 11.36 -6.47
C LEU A 99 9.26 10.35 -5.58
N ILE A 100 9.94 9.25 -5.29
CA ILE A 100 9.46 8.23 -4.36
C ILE A 100 9.77 8.68 -2.92
N PRO A 101 8.77 8.75 -2.02
CA PRO A 101 8.98 9.13 -0.62
C PRO A 101 10.07 8.29 0.05
N GLY A 102 10.96 8.90 0.83
CA GLY A 102 12.05 8.18 1.49
C GLY A 102 13.23 7.77 0.60
N LEU A 103 13.17 7.91 -0.73
CA LEU A 103 14.31 7.65 -1.64
C LEU A 103 14.92 8.90 -2.27
N SER A 104 14.11 9.93 -2.50
CA SER A 104 14.60 11.16 -3.12
C SER A 104 15.68 11.80 -2.26
N SER A 105 16.81 12.12 -2.90
CA SER A 105 17.97 12.83 -2.30
C SER A 105 17.63 14.24 -1.80
N LEU A 106 16.39 14.69 -1.99
CA LEU A 106 15.94 16.03 -1.68
C LEU A 106 14.63 15.98 -0.92
N ARG A 107 14.78 16.08 0.41
CA ARG A 107 13.83 16.64 1.37
C ARG A 107 12.70 15.69 1.77
N TYR A 108 12.35 15.78 3.05
CA TYR A 108 11.22 15.11 3.71
C TYR A 108 11.51 13.71 4.25
N ASP A 109 12.38 13.70 5.24
CA ASP A 109 12.20 12.85 6.42
C ASP A 109 12.23 13.83 7.60
N THR A 110 11.16 13.87 8.39
CA THR A 110 10.99 14.80 9.52
C THR A 110 11.83 14.39 10.72
N SER A 111 12.43 13.20 10.69
CA SER A 111 13.32 12.76 11.76
C SER A 111 14.75 13.28 11.52
N GLU A 112 15.21 14.20 12.38
CA GLU A 112 16.63 14.57 12.47
C GLU A 112 17.52 13.35 12.80
N VAL A 113 16.91 12.26 13.28
CA VAL A 113 17.54 11.06 13.80
C VAL A 113 18.38 10.31 12.76
N PHE A 114 18.01 10.33 11.47
CA PHE A 114 18.72 9.56 10.42
C PHE A 114 19.47 10.42 9.40
N GLN A 115 19.76 11.68 9.75
CA GLN A 115 20.39 12.62 8.83
C GLN A 115 21.80 12.19 8.42
N CYS A 116 22.57 11.55 9.31
CA CYS A 116 23.92 11.09 9.03
C CYS A 116 23.93 9.95 7.99
N GLU A 117 23.13 8.91 8.21
CA GLU A 117 22.97 7.76 7.32
C GLU A 117 22.48 8.21 5.95
N ARG A 118 21.48 9.09 5.91
CA ARG A 118 20.97 9.67 4.66
C ARG A 118 22.05 10.42 3.89
N THR A 119 22.79 11.30 4.57
CA THR A 119 23.86 12.09 3.94
C THR A 119 24.93 11.16 3.38
N ALA A 120 25.37 10.19 4.17
CA ALA A 120 26.33 9.18 3.74
C ALA A 120 25.82 8.37 2.55
N LEU A 121 24.56 7.93 2.55
CA LEU A 121 23.97 7.15 1.46
C LEU A 121 23.92 7.96 0.16
N VAL A 122 23.53 9.24 0.22
CA VAL A 122 23.48 10.14 -0.95
C VAL A 122 24.88 10.44 -1.49
N GLU A 123 25.85 10.70 -0.61
CA GLU A 123 27.22 11.03 -1.02
C GLU A 123 28.00 9.81 -1.54
N GLN A 124 27.84 8.66 -0.87
CA GLN A 124 28.65 7.47 -1.16
C GLN A 124 28.01 6.56 -2.22
N HIS A 125 26.67 6.55 -2.31
CA HIS A 125 25.94 5.61 -3.16
C HIS A 125 24.81 6.25 -3.99
N PRO A 126 25.02 7.39 -4.69
CA PRO A 126 23.96 8.09 -5.43
C PRO A 126 23.33 7.22 -6.53
N THR A 127 24.12 6.35 -7.17
CA THR A 127 23.64 5.42 -8.21
C THR A 127 22.74 4.32 -7.66
N VAL A 128 22.91 3.96 -6.38
CA VAL A 128 22.06 2.95 -5.74
C VAL A 128 20.65 3.49 -5.57
N LEU A 129 20.52 4.71 -5.04
CA LEU A 129 19.23 5.38 -4.87
C LEU A 129 18.49 5.53 -6.21
N LEU A 130 19.18 6.03 -7.24
CA LEU A 130 18.62 6.16 -8.59
C LEU A 130 18.19 4.80 -9.16
N GLY A 131 19.01 3.75 -8.97
CA GLY A 131 18.71 2.42 -9.48
C GLY A 131 17.53 1.75 -8.78
N ILE A 132 17.30 2.04 -7.49
CA ILE A 132 16.13 1.59 -6.73
C ILE A 132 14.88 2.36 -7.19
N GLU A 133 14.96 3.68 -7.34
CA GLU A 133 13.84 4.51 -7.80
C GLU A 133 13.37 4.08 -9.20
N GLN A 134 14.31 3.88 -10.14
CA GLN A 134 14.01 3.36 -11.47
C GLN A 134 13.38 1.96 -11.44
N TRP A 135 13.77 1.11 -10.49
CA TRP A 135 13.15 -0.20 -10.33
C TRP A 135 11.70 -0.07 -9.91
N CYS A 136 11.43 0.72 -8.88
CA CYS A 136 10.09 0.92 -8.34
C CYS A 136 9.17 1.46 -9.44
N ASN A 137 9.58 2.52 -10.14
CA ASN A 137 8.82 3.12 -11.23
C ASN A 137 8.53 2.15 -12.39
N SER A 138 9.41 1.18 -12.65
CA SER A 138 9.21 0.19 -13.72
C SER A 138 8.42 -1.05 -13.27
N HIS A 139 8.41 -1.39 -11.99
CA HIS A 139 7.82 -2.65 -11.49
C HIS A 139 6.50 -2.45 -10.75
N PHE A 140 6.22 -1.27 -10.20
CA PHE A 140 4.96 -0.98 -9.51
C PHE A 140 3.72 -1.32 -10.34
N PRO A 141 3.64 -1.01 -11.65
CA PRO A 141 2.51 -1.43 -12.48
C PRO A 141 2.35 -2.96 -12.54
N THR A 142 3.45 -3.70 -12.71
CA THR A 142 3.41 -5.17 -12.76
C THR A 142 3.02 -5.80 -11.42
N ILE A 143 3.47 -5.22 -10.30
CA ILE A 143 3.03 -5.63 -8.96
C ILE A 143 1.52 -5.40 -8.84
N ALA A 144 1.04 -4.22 -9.23
CA ALA A 144 -0.37 -3.87 -9.16
C ALA A 144 -1.25 -4.83 -9.98
N GLU A 145 -0.85 -5.13 -11.22
CA GLU A 145 -1.50 -6.13 -12.08
C GLU A 145 -1.52 -7.52 -11.42
N ARG A 146 -0.43 -7.92 -10.77
CA ARG A 146 -0.36 -9.21 -10.10
C ARG A 146 -1.29 -9.31 -8.90
N CYS A 147 -1.43 -8.23 -8.12
CA CYS A 147 -2.39 -8.20 -7.01
C CYS A 147 -3.84 -8.28 -7.52
N GLN A 148 -4.18 -7.57 -8.60
CA GLN A 148 -5.49 -7.68 -9.24
C GLN A 148 -5.76 -9.09 -9.78
N ALA A 149 -4.77 -9.75 -10.37
CA ALA A 149 -4.90 -11.11 -10.88
C ALA A 149 -5.13 -12.15 -9.77
N ALA A 150 -4.81 -11.83 -8.51
CA ALA A 150 -5.01 -12.72 -7.35
C ALA A 150 -6.40 -12.57 -6.70
N LEU A 151 -7.23 -11.61 -7.13
CA LEU A 151 -8.58 -11.42 -6.57
C LEU A 151 -9.45 -12.69 -6.59
N PRO A 152 -9.47 -13.52 -7.66
CA PRO A 152 -10.31 -14.72 -7.67
C PRO A 152 -9.97 -15.73 -6.56
N ASP A 153 -8.75 -15.68 -6.02
CA ASP A 153 -8.29 -16.57 -4.96
C ASP A 153 -8.64 -16.05 -3.55
N CYS A 154 -9.11 -14.80 -3.44
CA CYS A 154 -9.45 -14.15 -2.18
C CYS A 154 -10.96 -14.12 -1.94
N GLN A 155 -11.40 -14.64 -0.79
CA GLN A 155 -12.83 -14.79 -0.48
C GLN A 155 -13.35 -13.83 0.59
N ASN A 156 -12.49 -13.02 1.22
CA ASN A 156 -12.90 -12.10 2.28
C ASN A 156 -12.66 -10.64 1.90
N PRO A 157 -13.55 -9.71 2.30
CA PRO A 157 -13.45 -8.28 2.05
C PRO A 157 -12.09 -7.67 2.37
N HIS A 158 -11.55 -7.93 3.56
CA HIS A 158 -10.25 -7.38 3.98
C HIS A 158 -9.11 -7.81 3.07
N GLY A 159 -9.08 -9.06 2.64
CA GLY A 159 -8.08 -9.55 1.70
C GLY A 159 -8.21 -8.91 0.32
N ILE A 160 -9.45 -8.67 -0.14
CA ILE A 160 -9.71 -7.93 -1.39
C ILE A 160 -9.20 -6.49 -1.27
N TYR A 161 -9.53 -5.80 -0.17
CA TYR A 161 -8.99 -4.47 0.12
C TYR A 161 -7.46 -4.47 0.16
N ASN A 162 -6.84 -5.39 0.90
CA ASN A 162 -5.39 -5.49 1.02
C ASN A 162 -4.70 -5.74 -0.33
N LEU A 163 -5.30 -6.52 -1.22
CA LEU A 163 -4.79 -6.70 -2.58
C LEU A 163 -4.97 -5.46 -3.46
N LEU A 164 -5.98 -4.62 -3.22
CA LEU A 164 -6.34 -3.51 -4.10
C LEU A 164 -5.89 -2.13 -3.64
N VAL A 165 -5.62 -1.95 -2.35
CA VAL A 165 -5.25 -0.66 -1.78
C VAL A 165 -4.06 -0.03 -2.50
N GLY A 166 -3.05 -0.83 -2.85
CA GLY A 166 -1.92 -0.44 -3.68
C GLY A 166 -2.26 -0.13 -5.14
N PRO A 167 -2.82 -1.09 -5.89
CA PRO A 167 -3.26 -0.88 -7.27
C PRO A 167 -4.16 0.36 -7.46
N MET A 168 -5.12 0.57 -6.56
CA MET A 168 -6.01 1.73 -6.58
C MET A 168 -5.23 3.03 -6.39
N ALA A 169 -4.30 3.05 -5.44
CA ALA A 169 -3.48 4.22 -5.14
C ALA A 169 -2.53 4.60 -6.30
N VAL A 170 -1.90 3.62 -6.95
CA VAL A 170 -1.05 3.84 -8.16
C VAL A 170 -1.82 4.48 -9.31
N GLU A 171 -3.10 4.17 -9.46
CA GLU A 171 -3.98 4.80 -10.45
C GLU A 171 -4.59 6.13 -10.00
N GLY A 172 -4.29 6.56 -8.77
CA GLY A 172 -4.80 7.78 -8.17
C GLY A 172 -6.22 7.67 -7.61
N ALA A 173 -6.72 6.46 -7.39
CA ALA A 173 -8.03 6.16 -6.79
C ALA A 173 -7.94 5.98 -5.26
N GLN A 174 -7.08 6.77 -4.61
CA GLN A 174 -6.80 6.67 -3.17
C GLN A 174 -8.07 6.77 -2.32
N LYS A 175 -8.92 7.76 -2.59
CA LYS A 175 -10.17 7.97 -1.84
C LYS A 175 -11.11 6.76 -1.93
N ALA A 176 -11.18 6.13 -3.10
CA ALA A 176 -11.96 4.91 -3.29
C ALA A 176 -11.39 3.73 -2.50
N ALA A 177 -10.07 3.63 -2.42
CA ALA A 177 -9.41 2.63 -1.58
C ALA A 177 -9.71 2.87 -0.09
N ASN A 178 -9.63 4.12 0.37
CA ASN A 178 -9.94 4.50 1.75
C ASN A 178 -11.38 4.13 2.11
N VAL A 179 -12.37 4.46 1.27
CA VAL A 179 -13.77 4.08 1.49
C VAL A 179 -13.94 2.57 1.60
N LEU A 180 -13.29 1.81 0.72
CA LEU A 180 -13.34 0.35 0.77
C LEU A 180 -12.71 -0.19 2.07
N GLY A 181 -11.60 0.39 2.51
CA GLY A 181 -10.93 0.06 3.78
C GLY A 181 -11.83 0.35 4.98
N MET A 182 -12.38 1.56 5.07
CA MET A 182 -13.31 1.96 6.14
C MET A 182 -14.53 1.03 6.21
N TRP A 183 -15.08 0.64 5.06
CA TRP A 183 -16.17 -0.32 5.01
C TRP A 183 -15.75 -1.71 5.51
N CYS A 184 -14.58 -2.21 5.10
CA CYS A 184 -14.04 -3.48 5.59
C CYS A 184 -13.86 -3.43 7.12
N ASP A 185 -13.32 -2.32 7.65
CA ASP A 185 -13.10 -2.11 9.08
C ASP A 185 -14.38 -1.87 9.89
N GLY A 186 -15.54 -1.82 9.23
CA GLY A 186 -16.84 -1.71 9.87
C GLY A 186 -17.14 -0.31 10.39
N HIS A 187 -16.55 0.74 9.79
CA HIS A 187 -16.93 2.11 10.07
C HIS A 187 -18.42 2.33 9.78
N ASP A 188 -19.04 3.24 10.52
CA ASP A 188 -20.45 3.55 10.32
C ASP A 188 -20.67 4.31 8.98
N PRO A 189 -21.88 4.24 8.40
CA PRO A 189 -22.15 4.87 7.12
C PRO A 189 -22.02 6.39 7.09
N GLU A 190 -22.19 7.09 8.21
CA GLU A 190 -22.05 8.55 8.26
C GLU A 190 -20.57 8.92 8.13
N THR A 191 -19.71 8.25 8.89
CA THR A 191 -18.25 8.40 8.80
C THR A 191 -17.73 8.12 7.38
N ILE A 192 -18.23 7.08 6.71
CA ILE A 192 -17.82 6.78 5.33
C ILE A 192 -18.39 7.82 4.34
N ALA A 193 -19.60 8.31 4.56
CA ALA A 193 -20.19 9.34 3.71
C ALA A 193 -19.41 10.66 3.77
N GLU A 194 -18.93 11.08 4.94
CA GLU A 194 -18.10 12.27 5.11
C GLU A 194 -16.84 12.24 4.22
N GLU A 195 -16.19 11.07 4.10
CA GLU A 195 -15.02 10.89 3.22
C GLU A 195 -15.36 11.12 1.73
N THR A 196 -16.63 10.89 1.35
CA THR A 196 -17.11 11.02 -0.04
C THR A 196 -17.59 12.42 -0.42
N GLU A 197 -17.87 13.30 0.55
CA GLU A 197 -18.38 14.66 0.28
C GLU A 197 -17.43 15.51 -0.56
N THR A 198 -16.13 15.23 -0.48
CA THR A 198 -15.06 15.99 -1.16
C THR A 198 -14.63 15.38 -2.49
N TRP A 199 -15.36 14.39 -3.01
CA TRP A 199 -14.98 13.70 -4.24
C TRP A 199 -15.20 14.57 -5.47
N SER A 200 -14.16 14.64 -6.29
CA SER A 200 -14.21 15.29 -7.60
C SER A 200 -14.83 14.36 -8.66
N GLU A 201 -15.22 14.91 -9.80
CA GLU A 201 -15.64 14.14 -10.98
C GLU A 201 -14.60 13.07 -11.37
N LYS A 202 -13.31 13.38 -11.20
CA LYS A 202 -12.23 12.43 -11.46
C LYS A 202 -12.26 11.25 -10.48
N ASP A 203 -12.53 11.50 -9.20
CA ASP A 203 -12.62 10.46 -8.17
C ASP A 203 -13.80 9.52 -8.45
N LEU A 204 -14.94 10.07 -8.89
CA LEU A 204 -16.10 9.30 -9.32
C LEU A 204 -15.80 8.42 -10.54
N GLN A 205 -15.13 8.97 -11.57
CA GLN A 205 -14.75 8.23 -12.77
C GLN A 205 -13.79 7.08 -12.48
N LEU A 206 -12.79 7.31 -11.62
CA LEU A 206 -11.87 6.28 -11.16
C LEU A 206 -12.60 5.21 -10.36
N SER A 207 -13.52 5.59 -9.48
CA SER A 207 -14.31 4.66 -8.69
C SER A 207 -15.20 3.77 -9.55
N GLN A 208 -15.83 4.31 -10.60
CA GLN A 208 -16.59 3.50 -11.56
C GLN A 208 -15.73 2.43 -12.25
N LYS A 209 -14.45 2.71 -12.53
CA LYS A 209 -13.53 1.70 -13.07
C LYS A 209 -13.33 0.55 -12.08
N TRP A 210 -13.08 0.88 -10.81
CA TRP A 210 -12.84 -0.12 -9.77
C TRP A 210 -14.09 -0.92 -9.40
N VAL A 211 -15.27 -0.29 -9.37
CA VAL A 211 -16.56 -0.99 -9.21
C VAL A 211 -16.74 -2.07 -10.28
N ARG A 212 -16.42 -1.79 -11.56
CA ARG A 212 -16.53 -2.81 -12.62
C ARG A 212 -15.62 -4.02 -12.40
N LEU A 213 -14.43 -3.83 -11.83
CA LEU A 213 -13.53 -4.92 -11.47
C LEU A 213 -14.07 -5.70 -10.26
N LEU A 214 -14.51 -4.99 -9.23
CA LEU A 214 -15.06 -5.56 -8.01
C LEU A 214 -16.35 -6.35 -8.30
N ASP A 215 -17.24 -5.87 -9.15
CA ASP A 215 -18.46 -6.59 -9.54
C ASP A 215 -18.19 -7.97 -10.15
N GLN A 216 -17.01 -8.17 -10.75
CA GLN A 216 -16.61 -9.45 -11.35
C GLN A 216 -16.01 -10.42 -10.34
N HIS A 217 -15.32 -9.91 -9.32
CA HIS A 217 -14.45 -10.73 -8.45
C HIS A 217 -14.81 -10.67 -6.95
N ALA A 218 -15.40 -9.57 -6.50
CA ALA A 218 -15.83 -9.32 -5.13
C ALA A 218 -17.10 -8.42 -5.11
N PRO A 219 -18.28 -8.96 -5.50
CA PRO A 219 -19.48 -8.15 -5.71
C PRO A 219 -19.92 -7.35 -4.48
N GLU A 220 -19.68 -7.86 -3.27
CA GLU A 220 -19.97 -7.15 -2.02
C GLU A 220 -19.15 -5.86 -1.86
N CYS A 221 -17.86 -5.91 -2.17
CA CYS A 221 -16.99 -4.72 -2.22
C CYS A 221 -17.44 -3.75 -3.32
N GLY A 222 -17.89 -4.28 -4.46
CA GLY A 222 -18.41 -3.48 -5.58
C GLY A 222 -19.69 -2.73 -5.21
N VAL A 223 -20.61 -3.38 -4.49
CA VAL A 223 -21.81 -2.74 -3.92
C VAL A 223 -21.44 -1.66 -2.92
N ALA A 224 -20.58 -1.98 -1.95
CA ALA A 224 -20.16 -1.01 -0.93
C ALA A 224 -19.57 0.26 -1.57
N LEU A 225 -18.58 0.10 -2.47
CA LEU A 225 -17.96 1.25 -3.12
C LEU A 225 -18.95 2.05 -3.97
N ARG A 226 -19.90 1.38 -4.66
CA ARG A 226 -20.92 2.06 -5.46
C ARG A 226 -21.87 2.88 -4.60
N ASP A 227 -22.32 2.32 -3.49
CA ASP A 227 -23.28 2.95 -2.59
C ASP A 227 -22.69 4.22 -1.96
N TYR A 228 -21.44 4.16 -1.47
CA TYR A 228 -20.78 5.31 -0.87
C TYR A 228 -20.32 6.34 -1.91
N ALA A 229 -19.86 5.92 -3.08
CA ALA A 229 -19.53 6.83 -4.16
C ALA A 229 -20.76 7.47 -4.84
N GLN A 230 -21.98 7.14 -4.39
CA GLN A 230 -23.26 7.62 -4.94
C GLN A 230 -23.35 7.49 -6.47
N LEU A 231 -22.77 6.43 -7.03
CA LEU A 231 -22.73 6.25 -8.47
C LEU A 231 -24.11 5.80 -8.97
N GLU A 232 -24.73 6.59 -9.86
CA GLU A 232 -26.06 6.28 -10.42
C GLU A 232 -26.10 4.87 -11.03
N GLY A 233 -27.11 4.08 -10.65
CA GLY A 233 -27.29 2.68 -11.08
C GLY A 233 -27.05 1.63 -9.99
N GLY A 234 -26.63 2.03 -8.79
CA GLY A 234 -26.74 1.18 -7.59
C GLY A 234 -28.19 1.12 -7.15
N ASN A 235 -28.74 -0.09 -7.01
CA ASN A 235 -30.06 -0.27 -6.42
C ASN A 235 -30.15 0.50 -5.11
N GLN A 236 -31.30 1.17 -4.94
CA GLN A 236 -31.69 1.86 -3.72
C GLN A 236 -31.04 1.27 -2.47
N ILE A 237 -30.29 2.12 -1.76
CA ILE A 237 -30.02 1.97 -0.34
C ILE A 237 -31.34 1.56 0.30
N THR A 238 -31.48 0.28 0.62
CA THR A 238 -32.57 -0.15 1.48
C THR A 238 -32.12 0.31 2.85
N LEU A 239 -32.51 1.54 3.17
CA LEU A 239 -32.57 2.06 4.53
C LEU A 239 -32.96 0.89 5.44
N ARG A 240 -32.15 0.66 6.48
CA ARG A 240 -32.44 -0.32 7.54
C ARG A 240 -33.93 -0.30 7.83
N CYS A 241 -34.57 -1.46 7.70
CA CYS A 241 -35.92 -1.64 8.18
C CYS A 241 -35.91 -1.34 9.69
N ASN A 242 -36.53 -0.23 10.09
CA ASN A 242 -36.63 0.25 11.47
C ASN A 242 -37.38 -0.73 12.41
N ASP A 243 -37.81 -1.89 11.90
CA ASP A 243 -38.62 -2.86 12.62
C ASP A 243 -37.89 -4.20 12.90
N THR A 244 -36.56 -4.26 12.79
CA THR A 244 -35.82 -5.44 13.28
C THR A 244 -35.66 -5.31 14.80
N PRO A 245 -36.28 -6.17 15.62
CA PRO A 245 -36.16 -6.08 17.08
C PRO A 245 -34.71 -6.34 17.49
N ASP A 246 -34.20 -5.46 18.34
CA ASP A 246 -32.86 -5.47 18.89
C ASP A 246 -32.65 -6.71 19.78
N LEU A 247 -32.12 -7.80 19.21
CA LEU A 247 -31.94 -9.10 19.89
C LEU A 247 -30.81 -9.09 20.94
N PHE A 248 -30.19 -7.94 21.23
CA PHE A 248 -29.10 -7.83 22.21
C PHE A 248 -29.24 -6.69 23.22
N ARG A 249 -30.47 -6.29 23.57
CA ARG A 249 -30.69 -5.68 24.89
C ARG A 249 -30.78 -6.75 25.96
N LYS A 250 -29.70 -6.94 26.71
CA LYS A 250 -29.78 -7.50 28.06
C LYS A 250 -30.38 -6.45 28.99
N GLU A 251 -31.37 -6.88 29.78
CA GLU A 251 -31.93 -6.13 30.91
C GLU A 251 -30.86 -5.67 31.91
#